data_AF-A0A946MGK3-F1
#
_entry.id   AF-A0A946MGK3-F1
#
_cell.length_a   1.000
_cell.length_b   1.000
_cell.length_c   1.000
_cell.angle_alpha   90.00
_cell.angle_beta   90.00
_cell.angle_gamma   90.00
#
_symmetry.space_group_name_H-M   'P 1'
#
loop_
_entity.id
_entity.type
_entity.pdbx_description
1 polymer ?
#
loop_
_entity_poly.entity_id
_entity_poly.type
_entity_poly.pdbx_seq_one_letter_code
_entity_poly.pdbx_strand_id
1 'polypeptide(L)'
;MGEAGFWDNQETAQQLVVELKQLKTIVSPIEDLDTASADLVELLEMGEDDPEIAAEVTIEIDRLEMLVNELELKSMLSGPHDHSGAIMTIN
;
A
#
# COMPACT_ATOMS: atom_id res chain seq x y z
N MET A 1 8.80 -19.92 3.33
CA MET A 1 9.26 -20.40 1.99
C MET A 1 10.67 -20.99 2.00
N GLY A 2 11.45 -20.89 3.08
CA GLY A 2 12.79 -21.49 3.18
C GLY A 2 12.84 -22.90 3.77
N GLU A 3 11.69 -23.52 4.01
CA GLU A 3 11.61 -24.85 4.63
C GLU A 3 11.86 -25.96 3.60
N ALA A 4 12.58 -27.00 4.01
CA ALA A 4 12.82 -28.18 3.18
C ALA A 4 11.47 -28.87 2.87
N GLY A 5 11.20 -29.10 1.59
CA GLY A 5 9.96 -29.71 1.10
C GLY A 5 8.91 -28.73 0.56
N PHE A 6 9.09 -27.42 0.76
CA PHE A 6 8.14 -26.41 0.25
C PHE A 6 8.00 -26.44 -1.28
N TRP A 7 9.08 -26.73 -2.00
CA TRP A 7 9.10 -26.79 -3.46
C TRP A 7 8.83 -28.18 -4.04
N ASP A 8 8.68 -29.21 -3.20
CA ASP A 8 8.48 -30.59 -3.65
C ASP A 8 7.12 -30.78 -4.33
N ASN A 9 6.15 -29.94 -3.99
CA ASN A 9 4.86 -29.85 -4.68
C ASN A 9 4.68 -28.44 -5.29
N GLN A 10 5.08 -28.33 -6.55
CA GLN A 10 5.08 -27.08 -7.32
C GLN A 10 3.70 -26.43 -7.44
N GLU A 11 2.62 -27.21 -7.51
CA GLU A 11 1.25 -26.71 -7.62
C GLU A 11 0.83 -26.02 -6.32
N THR A 12 1.03 -26.68 -5.17
CA THR A 12 0.74 -26.09 -3.85
C THR A 12 1.62 -24.88 -3.55
N ALA A 13 2.90 -24.93 -3.91
CA ALA A 13 3.82 -23.81 -3.73
C ALA A 13 3.38 -22.59 -4.55
N GLN A 14 2.96 -22.78 -5.80
CA GLN A 14 2.46 -21.69 -6.65
C GLN A 14 1.19 -21.06 -6.09
N GLN A 15 0.22 -21.87 -5.65
CA GLN A 15 -1.02 -21.35 -5.04
C GLN A 15 -0.72 -20.50 -3.80
N LEU A 16 0.17 -20.98 -2.92
CA LEU A 16 0.53 -20.27 -1.70
C LEU A 16 1.28 -18.95 -1.99
N VAL A 17 2.10 -18.92 -3.05
CA VAL A 17 2.76 -17.69 -3.50
C VAL A 17 1.75 -16.69 -4.07
N VAL A 18 0.73 -17.15 -4.80
CA VAL A 18 -0.33 -16.29 -5.33
C VAL A 18 -1.15 -15.68 -4.18
N GLU A 19 -1.55 -16.50 -3.22
CA GLU A 19 -2.27 -16.05 -2.03
C GLU A 19 -1.42 -15.03 -1.24
N LEU A 20 -0.15 -15.33 -0.98
CA LEU A 20 0.75 -14.41 -0.30
C LEU A 20 0.91 -13.08 -1.05
N LYS A 21 0.97 -13.09 -2.39
CA LYS A 21 1.00 -11.85 -3.18
C LYS A 21 -0.28 -11.03 -3.01
N GLN A 22 -1.44 -11.69 -2.98
CA GLN A 22 -2.72 -11.02 -2.76
C GLN A 22 -2.77 -10.35 -1.38
N LEU A 23 -2.40 -11.09 -0.33
CA LEU A 23 -2.29 -10.52 1.03
C LEU A 23 -1.28 -9.37 1.10
N LYS A 24 -0.11 -9.51 0.46
CA LYS A 24 0.89 -8.43 0.40
C LYS A 24 0.39 -7.18 -0.31
N THR A 25 -0.53 -7.32 -1.26
CA THR A 25 -1.12 -6.16 -1.96
C THR A 25 -1.96 -5.29 -1.00
N ILE A 26 -2.42 -5.87 0.10
CA ILE A 26 -3.17 -5.18 1.15
C ILE A 26 -2.23 -4.67 2.25
N VAL A 27 -1.29 -5.50 2.70
CA VAL A 27 -0.43 -5.18 3.85
C VAL A 27 0.69 -4.21 3.49
N SER A 28 1.36 -4.40 2.35
CA SER A 28 2.53 -3.58 1.95
C SER A 28 2.22 -2.08 1.90
N PRO A 29 1.09 -1.62 1.28
CA PRO A 29 0.79 -0.19 1.26
C PRO A 29 0.57 0.42 2.65
N ILE A 30 0.09 -0.37 3.62
CA ILE A 30 -0.10 0.09 5.01
C ILE A 30 1.26 0.23 5.70
N GLU A 31 2.16 -0.74 5.53
CA GLU A 31 3.53 -0.67 6.05
C GLU A 31 4.31 0.50 5.43
N ASP A 32 4.13 0.73 4.13
CA ASP A 32 4.74 1.84 3.40
C ASP A 32 4.21 3.20 3.92
N LEU A 33 2.90 3.30 4.20
CA LEU A 33 2.29 4.50 4.75
C LEU A 33 2.79 4.81 6.17
N ASP A 34 2.90 3.79 7.03
CA ASP A 34 3.41 3.93 8.40
C ASP A 34 4.86 4.42 8.39
N THR A 35 5.70 3.83 7.53
CA THR A 35 7.09 4.23 7.35
C THR A 35 7.19 5.66 6.83
N ALA A 36 6.47 6.00 5.75
CA ALA A 36 6.48 7.35 5.19
C ALA A 36 5.98 8.41 6.19
N SER A 37 5.01 8.06 7.04
CA SER A 37 4.52 8.96 8.08
C SER A 37 5.58 9.21 9.16
N ALA A 38 6.37 8.19 9.53
CA ALA A 38 7.46 8.35 10.48
C ALA A 38 8.58 9.22 9.88
N ASP A 39 8.94 8.97 8.63
CA ASP A 39 9.95 9.74 7.89
C ASP A 39 9.53 11.21 7.76
N LEU A 40 8.25 11.50 7.51
CA LEU A 40 7.73 12.88 7.46
C LEU A 40 7.89 13.60 8.80
N VAL A 41 7.69 12.92 9.92
CA VAL A 41 7.88 13.51 11.26
C VAL A 41 9.35 13.91 11.45
N GLU A 42 10.29 13.04 11.09
CA GLU A 42 11.73 13.35 11.15
C GLU A 42 12.07 14.51 10.21
N LEU A 43 11.52 14.54 9.00
CA LEU A 43 11.73 15.60 8.03
C LEU A 43 11.19 16.96 8.50
N LEU A 44 10.06 16.97 9.20
CA LEU A 44 9.49 18.16 9.82
C LEU A 44 10.40 18.71 10.92
N GLU A 45 10.94 17.84 11.79
CA GLU A 45 11.89 18.24 12.83
C GLU A 45 13.17 18.85 12.22
N MET A 46 13.67 18.30 11.13
CA MET A 46 14.82 18.85 10.40
C MET A 46 14.52 20.19 9.72
N GLY A 47 13.30 20.36 9.20
CA GLY A 47 12.87 21.56 8.47
C GLY A 47 12.60 22.79 9.35
N GLU A 48 12.46 22.65 10.66
CA GLU A 48 12.35 23.79 11.57
C GLU A 48 13.60 24.67 11.57
N ASP A 49 14.77 24.04 11.37
CA ASP A 49 16.08 24.70 11.37
C ASP A 49 16.61 25.02 9.95
N ASP A 50 16.00 24.46 8.89
CA ASP A 50 16.43 24.63 7.49
C ASP A 50 15.27 24.88 6.49
N PRO A 51 15.16 26.10 5.92
CA PRO A 51 14.13 26.44 4.94
C PRO A 51 14.18 25.65 3.62
N GLU A 52 15.32 25.07 3.24
CA GLU A 52 15.42 24.26 2.02
C GLU A 52 14.70 22.90 2.18
N ILE A 53 14.67 22.38 3.42
CA ILE A 53 13.98 21.12 3.77
C ILE A 53 12.46 21.30 3.78
N ALA A 54 11.95 22.52 4.01
CA ALA A 54 10.51 22.80 3.99
C ALA A 54 9.85 22.48 2.63
N ALA A 55 10.59 22.59 1.52
CA ALA A 55 10.10 22.20 0.21
C ALA A 55 9.94 20.67 0.07
N GLU A 56 10.85 19.89 0.67
CA GLU A 56 10.79 18.43 0.67
C GLU A 56 9.63 17.92 1.54
N VAL A 57 9.38 18.57 2.68
CA VAL A 57 8.20 18.30 3.54
C VAL A 57 6.90 18.40 2.75
N THR A 58 6.75 19.45 1.93
CA THR A 58 5.52 19.65 1.15
C THR A 58 5.31 18.52 0.14
N ILE A 59 6.38 18.09 -0.53
CA ILE A 59 6.33 16.98 -1.51
C ILE A 59 5.95 15.66 -0.83
N GLU A 60 6.52 15.39 0.35
CA GLU A 60 6.23 14.14 1.06
C GLU A 60 4.80 14.13 1.63
N ILE A 61 4.26 15.28 2.06
CA ILE A 61 2.84 15.42 2.43
C ILE A 61 1.92 15.08 1.26
N ASP A 62 2.16 15.66 0.06
CA ASP A 62 1.35 15.39 -1.12
C ASP A 62 1.37 13.89 -1.49
N ARG A 63 2.54 13.26 -1.35
CA ARG A 63 2.70 11.82 -1.57
C ARG A 63 1.91 10.99 -0.55
N LEU A 64 2.00 11.33 0.74
CA LEU A 64 1.25 10.68 1.81
C LEU A 64 -0.26 10.80 1.60
N GLU A 65 -0.75 11.97 1.18
CA GLU A 65 -2.16 12.18 0.88
C GLU A 65 -2.64 11.28 -0.28
N MET A 66 -1.84 11.12 -1.34
CA MET A 66 -2.16 10.17 -2.41
C MET A 66 -2.23 8.72 -1.92
N LEU A 67 -1.28 8.28 -1.10
CA LEU A 67 -1.25 6.92 -0.56
C LEU A 67 -2.46 6.64 0.34
N VAL A 68 -2.83 7.58 1.21
CA VAL A 68 -4.03 7.48 2.05
C VAL A 68 -5.28 7.36 1.19
N ASN A 69 -5.45 8.22 0.18
CA ASN A 69 -6.60 8.17 -0.71
C ASN A 69 -6.73 6.82 -1.45
N GLU A 70 -5.62 6.25 -1.91
CA GLU A 70 -5.64 4.93 -2.53
C GLU A 70 -6.04 3.82 -1.56
N LEU A 71 -5.53 3.88 -0.32
CA LEU A 71 -5.87 2.93 0.74
C LEU A 71 -7.33 3.02 1.17
N GLU A 72 -7.86 4.23 1.30
CA GLU A 72 -9.28 4.47 1.59
C GLU A 72 -10.17 3.89 0.48
N LEU A 73 -9.83 4.16 -0.80
CA LEU A 73 -10.57 3.60 -1.93
C LEU A 73 -10.54 2.07 -1.91
N LYS A 74 -9.38 1.45 -1.67
CA LYS A 74 -9.26 -0.01 -1.54
C LYS A 74 -10.08 -0.56 -0.38
N SER A 75 -10.11 0.14 0.75
CA SER A 75 -10.93 -0.24 1.90
C SER A 75 -12.43 -0.17 1.57
N MET A 76 -12.85 0.85 0.82
CA MET A 76 -14.23 1.00 0.37
C MET A 76 -14.63 -0.07 -0.66
N LEU A 77 -13.68 -0.48 -1.51
CA LEU A 77 -13.88 -1.47 -2.58
C LEU A 77 -13.53 -2.92 -2.15
N SER A 78 -13.95 -3.31 -0.95
CA SER A 78 -13.68 -4.64 -0.37
C SER A 78 -14.81 -5.66 -0.57
N GLY A 79 -15.84 -5.30 -1.32
CA GLY A 79 -16.98 -6.16 -1.65
C GLY A 79 -16.64 -7.25 -2.68
N PRO A 80 -17.38 -8.38 -2.67
CA PRO A 80 -17.10 -9.54 -3.53
C PRO A 80 -17.25 -9.28 -5.04
N HIS A 81 -17.82 -8.13 -5.42
CA HIS A 81 -18.04 -7.75 -6.82
C HIS A 81 -17.37 -6.43 -7.19
N ASP A 82 -16.60 -5.81 -6.31
CA ASP A 82 -16.01 -4.48 -6.58
C ASP A 82 -14.92 -4.53 -7.66
N HIS A 83 -14.36 -5.71 -7.93
CA HIS A 83 -13.48 -5.96 -9.07
C HIS A 83 -14.21 -6.05 -10.42
N SER A 84 -15.56 -6.15 -10.41
CA SER A 84 -16.37 -6.45 -11.60
C SER A 84 -16.81 -5.16 -12.28
N GLY A 85 -16.93 -5.19 -13.62
CA GLY A 85 -17.52 -4.09 -14.35
C GLY A 85 -18.98 -3.84 -13.95
N ALA A 86 -19.34 -2.58 -13.69
CA ALA A 86 -20.70 -2.21 -13.35
C ALA A 86 -21.61 -2.19 -14.59
N ILE A 87 -22.81 -2.75 -14.48
CA ILE A 87 -23.87 -2.60 -15.49
C ILE A 87 -24.73 -1.40 -15.10
N MET A 88 -24.65 -0.32 -15.87
CA MET A 88 -25.39 0.93 -15.60
C MET A 88 -26.51 1.12 -16.63
N THR A 89 -27.71 1.47 -16.18
CA THR A 89 -28.86 1.83 -17.03
C THR A 89 -29.41 3.17 -16.57
N ILE A 90 -29.62 4.10 -17.50
CA ILE A 90 -30.18 5.44 -17.24
C ILE A 90 -31.56 5.51 -17.92
N ASN A 91 -32.59 5.92 -17.17
CA ASN A 91 -33.97 6.10 -17.67
C ASN A 91 -34.32 7.58 -17.86
#